data_AF-A0A3P9Q6S1-F1
#
_entry.id   AF-A0A3P9Q6S1-F1
#
_cell.length_a   1.000
_cell.length_b   1.000
_cell.length_c   1.000
_cell.angle_alpha   90.00
_cell.angle_beta   90.00
_cell.angle_gamma   90.00
#
_symmetry.space_group_name_H-M   'P 1'
#
loop_
_entity.id
_entity.type
_entity.pdbx_description
1 polymer ?
#
loop_
_entity_poly.entity_id
_entity_poly.type
_entity_poly.pdbx_seq_one_letter_code
_entity_poly.pdbx_strand_id
1 'polypeptide(L)'
;MACLTVDLIAKSGKHFKKRRGISLLHYLKTLTHLHFSNRNIEEIGDLSMCRNLTVLYLFENRLTKICSLDFASNLTHLYLQNNNITHMDNLSNLKKLSKLYLSRNRISVVEGLEELSGLKELHLENQQLESGDQLLFDPMSILALAESLCVLNINNNNIEDIKDLSVLKELEHFSATKNKLLHIDELEDVFELWSKLLILDLSGNPVCKQRKYRDRLIVACQKLGTLDGKDINDITRQFLVNWKAAKESKKRTKKNKMLSWAVDVHPPTSESRLILLNQLLLYWISGGLGV
;
A
#
# COMPACT_ATOMS: atom_id res chain seq x y z
N MET A 1 23.43 10.40 24.49
CA MET A 1 22.40 10.60 23.46
C MET A 1 23.03 11.25 22.25
N ALA A 2 23.04 10.58 21.10
CA ALA A 2 23.58 11.15 19.87
C ALA A 2 22.45 11.88 19.12
N CYS A 3 22.57 13.20 18.98
CA CYS A 3 21.56 14.03 18.33
C CYS A 3 22.12 14.58 17.01
N LEU A 4 21.30 14.55 15.95
CA LEU A 4 21.64 15.22 14.70
C LEU A 4 21.44 16.72 14.83
N THR A 5 22.51 17.44 15.11
CA THR A 5 22.52 18.90 15.21
C THR A 5 23.36 19.53 14.10
N VAL A 6 23.22 20.85 13.91
CA VAL A 6 24.08 21.63 13.01
C VAL A 6 25.58 21.49 13.34
N ASP A 7 25.94 21.30 14.62
CA ASP A 7 27.33 21.06 15.03
C ASP A 7 27.82 19.69 14.56
N LEU A 8 26.96 18.68 14.60
CA LEU A 8 27.29 17.35 14.08
C LEU A 8 27.47 17.39 12.55
N ILE A 9 26.68 18.22 11.86
CA ILE A 9 26.85 18.52 10.43
C ILE A 9 28.22 19.18 10.18
N ALA A 10 28.56 20.21 10.95
CA ALA A 10 29.83 20.92 10.84
C ALA A 10 31.05 20.04 11.14
N LYS A 11 30.93 19.08 12.06
CA LYS A 11 32.01 18.13 12.40
C LYS A 11 32.11 16.98 11.40
N SER A 12 31.08 16.74 10.59
CA SER A 12 31.08 15.64 9.62
C SER A 12 31.95 15.97 8.41
N GLY A 13 33.09 15.29 8.29
CA GLY A 13 34.00 15.44 7.14
C GLY A 13 33.42 15.05 5.77
N LYS A 14 32.19 14.49 5.69
CA LYS A 14 31.48 14.29 4.42
C LYS A 14 30.74 15.55 3.95
N HIS A 15 30.32 16.40 4.88
CA HIS A 15 29.53 17.60 4.60
C HIS A 15 30.42 18.85 4.69
N PHE A 16 31.19 18.96 5.75
CA PHE A 16 32.00 20.15 6.02
C PHE A 16 33.49 19.94 5.74
N LYS A 17 33.83 19.45 4.54
CA LYS A 17 35.21 19.52 4.05
C LYS A 17 35.43 20.87 3.35
N LYS A 18 35.92 21.85 4.12
CA LYS A 18 36.82 22.92 3.65
C LYS A 18 36.40 23.59 2.31
N ARG A 19 35.14 24.00 2.13
CA ARG A 19 34.84 25.06 1.14
C ARG A 19 35.40 26.37 1.70
N ARG A 20 36.70 26.61 1.45
CA ARG A 20 37.43 27.81 1.91
C ARG A 20 36.62 29.05 1.52
N GLY A 21 36.06 29.76 2.50
CA GLY A 21 35.44 31.08 2.31
C GLY A 21 33.93 31.21 2.59
N ILE A 22 33.19 30.12 2.81
CA ILE A 22 31.76 30.22 3.19
C ILE A 22 31.55 29.95 4.68
N SER A 23 30.69 30.74 5.31
CA SER A 23 30.28 30.50 6.70
C SER A 23 29.44 29.21 6.80
N LEU A 24 29.48 28.56 7.96
CA LEU A 24 28.64 27.37 8.24
C LEU A 24 27.16 27.65 7.95
N LEU A 25 26.66 28.83 8.36
CA LEU A 25 25.28 29.24 8.13
C LEU A 25 24.93 29.30 6.64
N HIS A 26 25.81 29.86 5.82
CA HIS A 26 25.59 29.90 4.37
C HIS A 26 25.63 28.49 3.78
N TYR A 27 26.56 27.65 4.22
CA TYR A 27 26.63 26.25 3.80
C TYR A 27 25.33 25.47 4.11
N LEU A 28 24.81 25.56 5.34
CA LEU A 28 23.58 24.86 5.75
C LEU A 28 22.39 25.24 4.85
N LYS A 29 22.30 26.51 4.44
CA LYS A 29 21.26 26.98 3.52
C LYS A 29 21.40 26.41 2.11
N THR A 30 22.59 25.98 1.69
CA THR A 30 22.82 25.36 0.37
C THR A 30 22.58 23.85 0.35
N LEU A 31 22.37 23.22 1.51
CA LEU A 31 22.19 21.78 1.60
C LEU A 31 20.87 21.35 0.97
N THR A 32 20.96 20.48 -0.04
CA THR A 32 19.81 19.79 -0.64
C THR A 32 19.77 18.32 -0.23
N HIS A 33 20.92 17.71 0.05
CA HIS A 33 21.02 16.31 0.47
C HIS A 33 21.80 16.22 1.78
N LEU A 34 21.24 15.53 2.77
CA LEU A 34 21.88 15.34 4.08
C LEU A 34 21.97 13.86 4.41
N HIS A 35 23.19 13.38 4.58
CA HIS A 35 23.47 11.96 4.78
C HIS A 35 24.09 11.69 6.16
N PHE A 36 23.33 11.00 7.00
CA PHE A 36 23.65 10.70 8.39
C PHE A 36 23.25 9.28 8.83
N SER A 37 23.20 8.33 7.89
CA SER A 37 22.98 6.92 8.22
C SER A 37 24.14 6.29 8.98
N ASN A 38 23.84 5.25 9.77
CA ASN A 38 24.80 4.46 10.55
C ASN A 38 25.66 5.31 11.50
N ARG A 39 25.01 6.12 12.34
CA ARG A 39 25.69 7.02 13.29
C ARG A 39 25.16 6.94 14.72
N ASN A 40 24.35 5.93 15.02
CA ASN A 40 23.69 5.76 16.32
C ASN A 40 22.86 6.99 16.73
N ILE A 41 22.31 7.75 15.78
CA ILE A 41 21.51 8.95 16.09
C ILE A 41 20.20 8.50 16.74
N GLU A 42 19.90 9.08 17.90
CA GLU A 42 18.71 8.79 18.71
C GLU A 42 17.64 9.87 18.55
N GLU A 43 18.03 11.09 18.15
CA GLU A 43 17.10 12.21 17.95
C GLU A 43 17.55 13.17 16.85
N ILE A 44 16.57 13.77 16.17
CA ILE A 44 16.78 14.87 15.21
C ILE A 44 16.66 16.19 15.97
N GLY A 45 17.75 16.95 16.02
CA GLY A 45 17.77 18.29 16.62
C GLY A 45 17.22 19.36 15.69
N ASP A 46 17.38 20.62 16.06
CA ASP A 46 16.98 21.73 15.20
C ASP A 46 17.86 21.82 13.95
N LEU A 47 17.24 21.58 12.80
CA LEU A 47 17.84 21.71 11.47
C LEU A 47 17.15 22.80 10.63
N SER A 48 16.47 23.76 11.27
CA SER A 48 15.71 24.85 10.63
C SER A 48 16.49 25.72 9.65
N MET A 49 17.83 25.69 9.71
CA MET A 49 18.73 26.37 8.77
C MET A 49 18.85 25.64 7.42
N CYS A 50 18.52 24.35 7.36
CA CYS A 50 18.62 23.50 6.17
C CYS A 50 17.34 23.55 5.30
N ARG A 51 16.78 24.74 5.05
CA ARG A 51 15.45 24.93 4.41
C ARG A 51 15.33 24.42 2.96
N ASN A 52 16.47 24.23 2.29
CA ASN A 52 16.52 23.74 0.92
C ASN A 52 16.69 22.22 0.83
N LEU A 53 16.58 21.51 1.95
CA LEU A 53 16.76 20.07 2.00
C LEU A 53 15.65 19.37 1.20
N THR A 54 16.06 18.57 0.22
CA THR A 54 15.20 17.77 -0.65
C THR A 54 15.29 16.29 -0.33
N VAL A 55 16.42 15.81 0.20
CA VAL A 55 16.64 14.40 0.54
C VAL A 55 17.34 14.25 1.89
N LEU A 56 16.80 13.41 2.76
CA LEU A 56 17.33 13.14 4.09
C LEU A 56 17.56 11.64 4.29
N TYR A 57 18.82 11.25 4.51
CA TYR A 57 19.22 9.88 4.78
C TYR A 57 19.55 9.68 6.27
N LEU A 58 18.67 8.95 6.96
CA LEU A 58 18.76 8.63 8.38
C LEU A 58 18.60 7.13 8.67
N PHE A 59 18.74 6.29 7.66
CA PHE A 59 18.65 4.84 7.84
C PHE A 59 19.78 4.30 8.74
N GLU A 60 19.56 3.14 9.37
CA GLU A 60 20.51 2.50 10.30
C GLU A 60 20.89 3.43 11.47
N ASN A 61 19.91 3.96 12.16
CA ASN A 61 20.11 4.75 13.38
C ASN A 61 19.26 4.16 14.53
N ARG A 62 19.02 4.94 15.59
CA ARG A 62 18.27 4.52 16.78
C ARG A 62 17.11 5.48 17.07
N LEU A 63 16.57 6.11 16.03
CA LEU A 63 15.46 7.06 16.15
C LEU A 63 14.23 6.31 16.66
N THR A 64 13.57 6.84 17.68
CA THR A 64 12.32 6.28 18.22
C THR A 64 11.08 7.05 17.77
N LYS A 65 11.26 8.28 17.28
CA LYS A 65 10.22 9.19 16.82
C LYS A 65 10.69 9.98 15.60
N ILE A 66 9.75 10.35 14.75
CA ILE A 66 9.95 11.35 13.71
C ILE A 66 9.62 12.70 14.34
N CYS A 67 10.59 13.61 14.40
CA CYS A 67 10.41 14.92 15.02
C CYS A 67 11.34 15.96 14.38
N SER A 68 11.08 17.24 14.66
CA SER A 68 11.94 18.35 14.26
C SER A 68 12.09 18.50 12.74
N LEU A 69 11.06 18.14 11.96
CA LEU A 69 11.05 18.22 10.49
C LEU A 69 10.17 19.36 9.93
N ASP A 70 9.64 20.25 10.78
CA ASP A 70 8.73 21.33 10.36
C ASP A 70 9.32 22.29 9.32
N PHE A 71 10.64 22.44 9.31
CA PHE A 71 11.35 23.27 8.35
C PHE A 71 11.45 22.66 6.94
N ALA A 72 11.22 21.34 6.81
CA ALA A 72 11.61 20.55 5.65
C ALA A 72 10.49 20.48 4.59
N SER A 73 9.82 21.60 4.31
CA SER A 73 8.72 21.67 3.33
C SER A 73 9.12 21.39 1.88
N ASN A 74 10.43 21.38 1.59
CA ASN A 74 10.99 21.00 0.30
C ASN A 74 11.43 19.53 0.23
N LEU A 75 11.27 18.76 1.30
CA LEU A 75 11.70 17.38 1.34
C LEU A 75 10.85 16.52 0.39
N THR A 76 11.53 15.76 -0.45
CA THR A 76 10.93 14.88 -1.46
C THR A 76 11.19 13.40 -1.16
N HIS A 77 12.29 13.10 -0.47
CA HIS A 77 12.71 11.75 -0.14
C HIS A 77 13.17 11.69 1.32
N LEU A 78 12.59 10.76 2.08
CA LEU A 78 12.94 10.52 3.49
C LEU A 78 13.25 9.04 3.70
N TYR A 79 14.47 8.76 4.13
CA TYR A 79 14.99 7.40 4.38
C TYR A 79 15.21 7.20 5.87
N LEU A 80 14.39 6.35 6.49
CA LEU A 80 14.35 6.07 7.93
C LEU A 80 14.41 4.57 8.24
N GLN A 81 14.82 3.75 7.27
CA GLN A 81 14.89 2.30 7.45
C GLN A 81 15.84 1.90 8.60
N ASN A 82 15.62 0.76 9.25
CA ASN A 82 16.48 0.28 10.34
C ASN A 82 16.63 1.32 11.46
N ASN A 83 15.50 1.75 12.02
CA ASN A 83 15.43 2.57 13.24
C ASN A 83 14.51 1.87 14.26
N ASN A 84 14.10 2.59 15.30
CA ASN A 84 13.23 2.11 16.37
C ASN A 84 11.91 2.91 16.42
N ILE A 85 11.48 3.47 15.28
CA ILE A 85 10.31 4.34 15.20
C ILE A 85 9.06 3.52 15.47
N THR A 86 8.18 4.05 16.34
CA THR A 86 6.94 3.38 16.76
C THR A 86 5.69 4.03 16.20
N HIS A 87 5.73 5.35 15.95
CA HIS A 87 4.60 6.15 15.45
C HIS A 87 5.01 7.02 14.25
N MET A 88 4.05 7.25 13.36
CA MET A 88 4.21 8.03 12.13
C MET A 88 3.73 9.47 12.29
N ASP A 89 4.24 10.18 13.31
CA ASP A 89 3.85 11.57 13.58
C ASP A 89 4.76 12.60 12.88
N ASN A 90 4.33 13.87 12.91
CA ASN A 90 5.13 15.04 12.49
C ASN A 90 5.56 15.03 11.02
N LEU A 91 4.74 14.44 10.14
CA LEU A 91 4.96 14.45 8.69
C LEU A 91 4.16 15.55 7.97
N SER A 92 3.23 16.23 8.65
CA SER A 92 2.25 17.14 8.04
C SER A 92 2.85 18.31 7.23
N ASN A 93 4.06 18.76 7.57
CA ASN A 93 4.76 19.83 6.86
C ASN A 93 5.49 19.36 5.59
N LEU A 94 5.61 18.05 5.36
CA LEU A 94 6.36 17.46 4.25
C LEU A 94 5.53 17.34 2.97
N LYS A 95 4.83 18.40 2.57
CA LYS A 95 3.83 18.39 1.49
C LYS A 95 4.38 18.02 0.10
N LYS A 96 5.70 18.06 -0.09
CA LYS A 96 6.39 17.64 -1.33
C LYS A 96 6.98 16.23 -1.25
N LEU A 97 6.75 15.51 -0.16
CA LEU A 97 7.30 14.18 0.02
C LEU A 97 6.70 13.24 -1.00
N SER A 98 7.57 12.60 -1.78
CA SER A 98 7.22 11.68 -2.85
C SER A 98 7.63 10.25 -2.48
N LYS A 99 8.70 10.08 -1.70
CA LYS A 99 9.19 8.77 -1.26
C LYS A 99 9.46 8.73 0.24
N LEU A 100 8.86 7.74 0.90
CA LEU A 100 9.02 7.49 2.33
C LEU A 100 9.41 6.03 2.57
N TYR A 101 10.59 5.85 3.16
CA TYR A 101 11.10 4.51 3.50
C TYR A 101 11.22 4.34 5.01
N LEU A 102 10.43 3.43 5.55
CA LEU A 102 10.27 3.16 6.99
C LEU A 102 10.45 1.67 7.33
N SER A 103 11.00 0.87 6.42
CA SER A 103 11.18 -0.57 6.68
C SER A 103 12.09 -0.86 7.87
N ARG A 104 11.84 -1.97 8.57
CA ARG A 104 12.59 -2.39 9.77
C ARG A 104 12.55 -1.37 10.91
N ASN A 105 11.36 -0.80 11.14
CA ASN A 105 11.02 -0.02 12.35
C ASN A 105 10.10 -0.87 13.26
N ARG A 106 9.31 -0.23 14.12
CA ARG A 106 8.36 -0.83 15.09
C ARG A 106 6.98 -0.19 14.94
N ILE A 107 6.61 0.21 13.74
CA ILE A 107 5.34 0.90 13.47
C ILE A 107 4.23 -0.15 13.39
N SER A 108 3.23 -0.04 14.26
CA SER A 108 2.04 -0.92 14.26
C SER A 108 0.86 -0.33 13.51
N VAL A 109 0.78 1.00 13.39
CA VAL A 109 -0.29 1.71 12.69
C VAL A 109 0.30 2.69 11.69
N VAL A 110 -0.16 2.62 10.45
CA VAL A 110 0.18 3.58 9.39
C VAL A 110 -0.79 4.76 9.48
N GLU A 111 -0.31 5.86 10.05
CA GLU A 111 -1.07 7.08 10.36
C GLU A 111 -0.27 8.35 10.01
N GLY A 112 -0.87 9.54 10.13
CA GLY A 112 -0.20 10.82 9.97
C GLY A 112 0.18 11.18 8.52
N LEU A 113 -0.51 10.58 7.53
CA LEU A 113 -0.24 10.77 6.10
C LEU A 113 -1.23 11.72 5.41
N GLU A 114 -2.13 12.36 6.16
CA GLU A 114 -3.29 13.12 5.65
C GLU A 114 -2.86 14.32 4.77
N GLU A 115 -1.72 14.91 5.08
CA GLU A 115 -1.18 16.07 4.35
C GLU A 115 -0.17 15.68 3.25
N LEU A 116 0.08 14.38 3.05
CA LEU A 116 1.07 13.87 2.10
C LEU A 116 0.46 13.46 0.75
N SER A 117 -0.42 14.31 0.20
CA SER A 117 -1.10 14.06 -1.08
C SER A 117 -0.18 13.93 -2.31
N GLY A 118 1.13 14.20 -2.15
CA GLY A 118 2.14 13.98 -3.18
C GLY A 118 2.91 12.67 -3.07
N LEU A 119 2.64 11.83 -2.05
CA LEU A 119 3.41 10.63 -1.77
C LEU A 119 3.12 9.54 -2.82
N LYS A 120 4.19 9.06 -3.47
CA LYS A 120 4.13 8.08 -4.55
C LYS A 120 4.66 6.71 -4.15
N GLU A 121 5.65 6.67 -3.25
CA GLU A 121 6.29 5.43 -2.81
C GLU A 121 6.31 5.35 -1.27
N LEU A 122 5.71 4.29 -0.73
CA LEU A 122 5.69 3.99 0.69
C LEU A 122 6.21 2.57 0.95
N HIS A 123 7.29 2.49 1.73
CA HIS A 123 7.96 1.23 2.07
C HIS A 123 7.92 0.99 3.57
N LEU A 124 7.21 -0.05 3.98
CA LEU A 124 6.91 -0.40 5.37
C LEU A 124 7.33 -1.82 5.73
N GLU A 125 8.20 -2.45 4.94
CA GLU A 125 8.52 -3.87 5.12
C GLU A 125 9.12 -4.18 6.51
N ASN A 126 8.79 -5.34 7.07
CA ASN A 126 9.40 -5.87 8.29
C ASN A 126 9.29 -4.93 9.50
N GLN A 127 8.11 -4.42 9.82
CA GLN A 127 7.90 -3.79 11.12
C GLN A 127 8.11 -4.87 12.20
N GLN A 128 8.98 -4.59 13.18
CA GLN A 128 9.35 -5.50 14.26
C GLN A 128 8.21 -5.57 15.31
N LEU A 129 7.04 -5.98 14.85
CA LEU A 129 5.82 -6.08 15.63
C LEU A 129 5.96 -7.16 16.71
N GLU A 130 5.23 -6.97 17.80
CA GLU A 130 5.16 -7.98 18.86
C GLU A 130 4.39 -9.22 18.37
N SER A 131 4.55 -10.33 19.09
CA SER A 131 3.91 -11.58 18.71
C SER A 131 2.38 -11.46 18.82
N GLY A 132 1.69 -11.62 17.70
CA GLY A 132 0.24 -11.51 17.62
C GLY A 132 -0.24 -10.21 16.97
N ASP A 133 0.61 -9.19 16.88
CA ASP A 133 0.28 -7.92 16.25
C ASP A 133 0.40 -8.00 14.72
N GLN A 134 -0.39 -7.14 14.06
CA GLN A 134 -0.35 -6.90 12.63
C GLN A 134 -0.23 -5.41 12.34
N LEU A 135 0.30 -5.07 11.16
CA LEU A 135 0.30 -3.69 10.69
C LEU A 135 -1.12 -3.27 10.32
N LEU A 136 -1.60 -2.21 10.96
CA LEU A 136 -2.90 -1.59 10.70
C LEU A 136 -2.73 -0.32 9.88
N PHE A 137 -3.81 0.10 9.25
CA PHE A 137 -3.85 1.33 8.46
C PHE A 137 -4.95 2.24 8.99
N ASP A 138 -4.60 3.49 9.26
CA ASP A 138 -5.60 4.50 9.53
C ASP A 138 -6.38 4.84 8.24
N PRO A 139 -7.73 4.79 8.24
CA PRO A 139 -8.51 5.05 7.05
C PRO A 139 -8.33 6.44 6.45
N MET A 140 -8.11 7.47 7.27
CA MET A 140 -7.94 8.85 6.79
C MET A 140 -6.60 9.01 6.07
N SER A 141 -5.55 8.44 6.65
CA SER A 141 -4.22 8.37 6.04
C SER A 141 -4.25 7.63 4.70
N ILE A 142 -4.93 6.48 4.59
CA ILE A 142 -5.04 5.76 3.32
C ILE A 142 -5.88 6.52 2.29
N LEU A 143 -6.98 7.14 2.71
CA LEU A 143 -7.83 7.93 1.81
C LEU A 143 -7.07 9.13 1.23
N ALA A 144 -6.23 9.80 2.02
CA ALA A 144 -5.41 10.90 1.55
C ALA A 144 -4.40 10.51 0.45
N LEU A 145 -4.02 9.24 0.41
CA LEU A 145 -3.07 8.67 -0.56
C LEU A 145 -3.73 8.06 -1.80
N ALA A 146 -5.07 8.01 -1.84
CA ALA A 146 -5.85 7.31 -2.87
C ALA A 146 -5.51 7.74 -4.31
N GLU A 147 -5.19 9.02 -4.50
CA GLU A 147 -4.92 9.63 -5.81
C GLU A 147 -3.42 9.80 -6.12
N SER A 148 -2.52 9.37 -5.23
CA SER A 148 -1.08 9.66 -5.36
C SER A 148 -0.18 8.43 -5.28
N LEU A 149 -0.55 7.43 -4.49
CA LEU A 149 0.34 6.32 -4.16
C LEU A 149 0.42 5.29 -5.30
N CYS A 150 1.61 5.13 -5.86
CA CYS A 150 1.88 4.23 -6.98
C CYS A 150 2.60 2.95 -6.53
N VAL A 151 3.40 3.03 -5.47
CA VAL A 151 4.20 1.91 -4.96
C VAL A 151 3.95 1.74 -3.47
N LEU A 152 3.48 0.56 -3.08
CA LEU A 152 3.30 0.18 -1.69
C LEU A 152 3.96 -1.16 -1.41
N ASN A 153 4.85 -1.17 -0.42
CA ASN A 153 5.49 -2.38 0.05
C ASN A 153 5.22 -2.58 1.56
N ILE A 154 4.45 -3.62 1.86
CA ILE A 154 3.99 -3.99 3.21
C ILE A 154 4.42 -5.42 3.58
N ASN A 155 5.52 -5.87 3.00
CA ASN A 155 6.04 -7.23 3.21
C ASN A 155 6.32 -7.53 4.67
N ASN A 156 6.01 -8.76 5.09
CA ASN A 156 6.35 -9.31 6.41
C ASN A 156 5.84 -8.44 7.58
N ASN A 157 4.53 -8.23 7.63
CA ASN A 157 3.84 -7.37 8.61
C ASN A 157 2.59 -8.05 9.22
N ASN A 158 2.50 -9.38 9.13
CA ASN A 158 1.40 -10.19 9.68
C ASN A 158 -0.01 -9.79 9.20
N ILE A 159 -0.15 -9.12 8.07
CA ILE A 159 -1.43 -8.58 7.58
C ILE A 159 -2.36 -9.73 7.14
N GLU A 160 -3.61 -9.71 7.61
CA GLU A 160 -4.60 -10.74 7.32
C GLU A 160 -5.61 -10.33 6.22
N ASP A 161 -5.87 -9.03 6.07
CA ASP A 161 -6.76 -8.45 5.06
C ASP A 161 -6.19 -7.11 4.51
N ILE A 162 -6.56 -6.76 3.28
CA ILE A 162 -6.18 -5.51 2.60
C ILE A 162 -7.38 -4.74 2.06
N LYS A 163 -8.62 -5.05 2.49
CA LYS A 163 -9.83 -4.38 2.02
C LYS A 163 -9.78 -2.86 2.16
N ASP A 164 -9.21 -2.36 3.25
CA ASP A 164 -9.07 -0.93 3.50
C ASP A 164 -8.16 -0.23 2.47
N LEU A 165 -7.27 -0.99 1.81
CA LEU A 165 -6.37 -0.48 0.76
C LEU A 165 -7.05 -0.37 -0.62
N SER A 166 -8.29 -0.83 -0.77
CA SER A 166 -9.04 -0.82 -2.04
C SER A 166 -9.19 0.57 -2.67
N VAL A 167 -9.10 1.63 -1.88
CA VAL A 167 -9.18 3.02 -2.37
C VAL A 167 -7.96 3.47 -3.16
N LEU A 168 -6.81 2.79 -3.04
CA LEU A 168 -5.53 3.14 -3.67
C LEU A 168 -5.48 2.79 -5.17
N LYS A 169 -6.31 3.45 -5.97
CA LYS A 169 -6.54 3.13 -7.40
C LYS A 169 -5.34 3.44 -8.30
N GLU A 170 -4.40 4.24 -7.81
CA GLU A 170 -3.18 4.63 -8.52
C GLU A 170 -2.02 3.64 -8.36
N LEU A 171 -2.20 2.54 -7.60
CA LEU A 171 -1.16 1.53 -7.41
C LEU A 171 -0.76 0.87 -8.74
N GLU A 172 0.53 0.95 -9.02
CA GLU A 172 1.21 0.27 -10.12
C GLU A 172 1.98 -0.94 -9.58
N HIS A 173 2.61 -0.80 -8.41
CA HIS A 173 3.41 -1.84 -7.78
C HIS A 173 2.94 -2.11 -6.34
N PHE A 174 2.53 -3.34 -6.07
CA PHE A 174 2.10 -3.76 -4.74
C PHE A 174 2.84 -5.02 -4.32
N SER A 175 3.46 -4.97 -3.14
CA SER A 175 4.15 -6.10 -2.52
C SER A 175 3.63 -6.31 -1.10
N ALA A 176 3.09 -7.50 -0.85
CA ALA A 176 2.61 -7.93 0.46
C ALA A 176 3.09 -9.35 0.79
N THR A 177 4.32 -9.68 0.39
CA THR A 177 4.95 -10.98 0.65
C THR A 177 5.03 -11.30 2.13
N LYS A 178 4.98 -12.59 2.47
CA LYS A 178 5.13 -13.10 3.84
C LYS A 178 4.16 -12.45 4.84
N ASN A 179 2.94 -12.19 4.41
CA ASN A 179 1.83 -11.84 5.31
C ASN A 179 0.95 -13.08 5.56
N LYS A 180 -0.26 -12.87 6.07
CA LYS A 180 -1.21 -13.93 6.43
C LYS A 180 -2.47 -13.89 5.58
N LEU A 181 -2.43 -13.28 4.39
CA LEU A 181 -3.57 -13.21 3.49
C LEU A 181 -4.07 -14.61 3.15
N LEU A 182 -5.32 -14.89 3.53
CA LEU A 182 -5.86 -16.25 3.50
C LEU A 182 -6.77 -16.47 2.31
N HIS A 183 -7.76 -15.59 2.10
CA HIS A 183 -8.88 -15.80 1.19
C HIS A 183 -8.71 -15.07 -0.13
N ILE A 184 -8.70 -15.81 -1.23
CA ILE A 184 -8.56 -15.21 -2.58
C ILE A 184 -9.79 -14.40 -3.01
N ASP A 185 -10.98 -14.75 -2.50
CA ASP A 185 -12.23 -14.09 -2.90
C ASP A 185 -12.23 -12.62 -2.44
N GLU A 186 -11.76 -12.34 -1.22
CA GLU A 186 -11.61 -10.98 -0.67
C GLU A 186 -10.56 -10.17 -1.45
N LEU A 187 -9.48 -10.82 -1.88
CA LEU A 187 -8.43 -10.17 -2.66
C LEU A 187 -8.87 -9.83 -4.08
N GLU A 188 -9.69 -10.67 -4.72
CA GLU A 188 -10.20 -10.40 -6.07
C GLU A 188 -10.98 -9.07 -6.11
N ASP A 189 -11.85 -8.83 -5.13
CA ASP A 189 -12.65 -7.60 -5.04
C ASP A 189 -11.76 -6.35 -4.97
N VAL A 190 -10.67 -6.40 -4.19
CA VAL A 190 -9.71 -5.30 -4.07
C VAL A 190 -8.94 -5.12 -5.38
N PHE A 191 -8.45 -6.20 -5.95
CA PHE A 191 -7.58 -6.15 -7.12
C PHE A 191 -8.30 -5.84 -8.44
N GLU A 192 -9.62 -6.09 -8.53
CA GLU A 192 -10.45 -5.62 -9.64
C GLU A 192 -10.54 -4.08 -9.68
N LEU A 193 -10.37 -3.40 -8.54
CA LEU A 193 -10.39 -1.93 -8.45
C LEU A 193 -9.05 -1.30 -8.85
N TRP A 194 -7.94 -2.02 -8.69
CA TRP A 194 -6.59 -1.54 -9.01
C TRP A 194 -6.25 -1.70 -10.50
N SER A 195 -6.94 -0.91 -11.33
CA SER A 195 -6.83 -0.97 -12.79
C SER A 195 -5.46 -0.59 -13.38
N LYS A 196 -4.56 0.00 -12.57
CA LYS A 196 -3.20 0.39 -12.97
C LYS A 196 -2.12 -0.59 -12.51
N LEU A 197 -2.48 -1.65 -11.78
CA LEU A 197 -1.52 -2.57 -11.21
C LEU A 197 -0.73 -3.33 -12.30
N LEU A 198 0.60 -3.19 -12.26
CA LEU A 198 1.55 -3.80 -13.19
C LEU A 198 2.36 -4.92 -12.51
N ILE A 199 2.73 -4.74 -11.24
CA ILE A 199 3.55 -5.69 -10.49
C ILE A 199 2.85 -6.03 -9.17
N LEU A 200 2.64 -7.32 -8.94
CA LEU A 200 2.04 -7.87 -7.73
C LEU A 200 2.92 -8.97 -7.17
N ASP A 201 3.25 -8.91 -5.88
CA ASP A 201 3.95 -9.99 -5.18
C ASP A 201 3.28 -10.29 -3.84
N LEU A 202 2.66 -11.46 -3.76
CA LEU A 202 2.02 -12.00 -2.56
C LEU A 202 2.74 -13.27 -2.08
N SER A 203 3.94 -13.56 -2.59
CA SER A 203 4.67 -14.77 -2.26
C SER A 203 4.84 -14.96 -0.74
N GLY A 204 4.69 -16.20 -0.28
CA GLY A 204 4.76 -16.51 1.15
C GLY A 204 3.48 -16.28 1.95
N ASN A 205 2.38 -15.86 1.33
CA ASN A 205 1.05 -15.85 1.96
C ASN A 205 0.36 -17.23 1.84
N PRO A 206 -0.54 -17.60 2.79
CA PRO A 206 -1.39 -18.78 2.68
C PRO A 206 -2.21 -18.84 1.38
N VAL A 207 -2.68 -17.69 0.88
CA VAL A 207 -3.48 -17.59 -0.34
C VAL A 207 -2.79 -18.18 -1.57
N CYS A 208 -1.45 -18.15 -1.63
CA CYS A 208 -0.68 -18.70 -2.75
C CYS A 208 -0.86 -20.22 -2.92
N LYS A 209 -1.30 -20.93 -1.88
CA LYS A 209 -1.57 -22.37 -1.91
C LYS A 209 -2.98 -22.70 -2.40
N GLN A 210 -3.84 -21.69 -2.58
CA GLN A 210 -5.21 -21.90 -3.01
C GLN A 210 -5.29 -22.34 -4.47
N ARG A 211 -6.33 -23.14 -4.77
CA ARG A 211 -6.56 -23.68 -6.10
C ARG A 211 -6.82 -22.55 -7.08
N LYS A 212 -6.09 -22.56 -8.21
CA LYS A 212 -6.18 -21.54 -9.27
C LYS A 212 -5.85 -20.11 -8.82
N TYR A 213 -5.18 -19.93 -7.69
CA TYR A 213 -4.75 -18.63 -7.17
C TYR A 213 -4.17 -17.72 -8.27
N ARG A 214 -3.17 -18.21 -9.01
CA ARG A 214 -2.52 -17.42 -10.07
C ARG A 214 -3.49 -17.07 -11.20
N ASP A 215 -4.24 -18.04 -11.71
CA ASP A 215 -5.19 -17.82 -12.81
C ASP A 215 -6.28 -16.81 -12.44
N ARG A 216 -6.77 -16.90 -11.19
CA ARG A 216 -7.77 -16.00 -10.61
C ARG A 216 -7.29 -14.56 -10.59
N LEU A 217 -6.09 -14.32 -10.04
CA LEU A 217 -5.48 -12.99 -9.99
C LEU A 217 -5.15 -12.42 -11.37
N ILE A 218 -4.66 -13.24 -12.29
CA ILE A 218 -4.39 -12.80 -13.66
C ILE A 218 -5.67 -12.27 -14.32
N VAL A 219 -6.81 -12.92 -14.09
CA VAL A 219 -8.07 -12.49 -14.68
C VAL A 219 -8.66 -11.27 -13.97
N ALA A 220 -8.49 -11.14 -12.65
CA ALA A 220 -8.91 -9.95 -11.90
C ALA A 220 -8.12 -8.69 -12.33
N CYS A 221 -6.79 -8.79 -12.47
CA CYS A 221 -5.94 -7.66 -12.82
C CYS A 221 -5.57 -7.64 -14.31
N GLN A 222 -6.28 -6.84 -15.10
CA GLN A 222 -6.11 -6.83 -16.57
C GLN A 222 -4.74 -6.34 -17.05
N LYS A 223 -4.12 -5.38 -16.35
CA LYS A 223 -2.82 -4.80 -16.72
C LYS A 223 -1.61 -5.46 -16.07
N LEU A 224 -1.82 -6.48 -15.24
CA LEU A 224 -0.75 -7.09 -14.46
C LEU A 224 0.30 -7.73 -15.38
N GLY A 225 1.53 -7.23 -15.35
CA GLY A 225 2.65 -7.77 -16.13
C GLY A 225 3.38 -8.88 -15.38
N THR A 226 3.55 -8.72 -14.07
CA THR A 226 4.34 -9.66 -13.25
C THR A 226 3.57 -10.02 -11.97
N LEU A 227 3.51 -11.32 -11.68
CA LEU A 227 2.90 -11.86 -10.45
C LEU A 227 3.86 -12.82 -9.76
N ASP A 228 4.18 -12.57 -8.49
CA ASP A 228 5.06 -13.39 -7.64
C ASP A 228 6.44 -13.65 -8.29
N GLY A 229 7.01 -12.60 -8.89
CA GLY A 229 8.30 -12.65 -9.59
C GLY A 229 8.27 -13.38 -10.95
N LYS A 230 7.10 -13.74 -11.46
CA LYS A 230 6.93 -14.40 -12.76
C LYS A 230 6.09 -13.56 -13.71
N ASP A 231 6.64 -13.31 -14.89
CA ASP A 231 5.94 -12.60 -15.94
C ASP A 231 4.69 -13.34 -16.42
N ILE A 232 3.69 -12.57 -16.84
CA ILE A 232 2.43 -13.05 -17.36
C ILE A 232 2.48 -12.90 -18.87
N ASN A 233 2.44 -14.03 -19.57
CA ASN A 233 2.36 -14.04 -21.03
C ASN A 233 0.94 -13.66 -21.50
N ASP A 234 0.85 -12.73 -22.44
CA ASP A 234 -0.41 -12.27 -23.05
C ASP A 234 -1.27 -13.41 -23.61
N ILE A 235 -0.65 -14.44 -24.19
CA ILE A 235 -1.37 -15.62 -24.71
C ILE A 235 -2.07 -16.35 -23.57
N THR A 236 -1.38 -16.51 -22.44
CA THR A 236 -1.92 -17.18 -21.25
C THR A 236 -3.06 -16.36 -20.65
N ARG A 237 -2.87 -15.04 -20.54
CA ARG A 237 -3.90 -14.10 -20.09
C ARG A 237 -5.16 -14.19 -20.96
N GLN A 238 -5.02 -14.10 -22.27
CA GLN A 238 -6.15 -14.12 -23.19
C GLN A 238 -6.90 -15.46 -23.15
N PHE A 239 -6.18 -16.57 -23.03
CA PHE A 239 -6.79 -17.89 -22.80
C PHE A 239 -7.61 -17.93 -21.51
N LEU A 240 -7.08 -17.45 -20.38
CA LEU A 240 -7.76 -17.45 -19.09
C LEU A 240 -9.02 -16.58 -19.08
N VAL A 241 -8.94 -15.38 -19.68
CA VAL A 241 -10.09 -14.47 -19.81
C VAL A 241 -11.19 -15.10 -20.65
N ASN A 242 -10.85 -15.63 -21.83
CA ASN A 242 -11.81 -16.32 -22.71
C ASN A 242 -12.41 -17.55 -22.02
N TRP A 243 -11.60 -18.29 -21.25
CA TRP A 243 -12.06 -19.45 -20.49
C TRP A 243 -13.05 -19.05 -19.37
N LYS A 244 -12.80 -17.95 -18.63
CA LYS A 244 -13.73 -17.41 -17.62
C LYS A 244 -15.06 -17.01 -18.28
N ALA A 245 -15.00 -16.26 -19.37
CA ALA A 245 -16.19 -15.82 -20.13
C ALA A 245 -17.01 -17.02 -20.66
N ALA A 246 -16.37 -18.04 -21.22
CA ALA A 246 -17.03 -19.24 -21.71
C ALA A 246 -17.66 -20.07 -20.58
N LYS A 247 -17.05 -20.08 -19.39
CA LYS A 247 -17.61 -20.76 -18.21
C LYS A 247 -18.84 -20.02 -17.68
N GLU A 248 -18.79 -18.69 -17.64
CA GLU A 248 -19.91 -17.84 -17.22
C GLU A 248 -21.09 -17.91 -18.19
N SER A 249 -20.84 -17.92 -19.50
CA SER A 249 -21.89 -18.09 -20.50
C SER A 249 -22.59 -19.45 -20.36
N LYS A 250 -21.84 -20.54 -20.16
CA LYS A 250 -22.40 -21.87 -19.89
C LYS A 250 -23.23 -21.91 -18.59
N LYS A 251 -22.76 -21.27 -17.52
CA LYS A 251 -23.53 -21.14 -16.27
C LYS A 251 -24.84 -20.37 -16.50
N ARG A 252 -24.79 -19.26 -17.25
CA ARG A 252 -25.97 -18.44 -17.58
C ARG A 252 -26.98 -19.21 -18.43
N THR A 253 -26.51 -19.94 -19.44
CA THR A 253 -27.37 -20.81 -20.25
C THR A 253 -28.01 -21.92 -19.43
N LYS A 254 -27.25 -22.57 -18.53
CA LYS A 254 -27.79 -23.59 -17.62
C LYS A 254 -28.82 -23.01 -16.64
N LYS A 255 -28.55 -21.83 -16.08
CA LYS A 255 -29.49 -21.11 -15.21
C LYS A 255 -30.77 -20.75 -15.97
N ASN A 256 -30.66 -20.16 -17.15
CA ASN A 256 -31.82 -19.81 -17.99
C ASN A 256 -32.65 -21.05 -18.35
N LYS A 257 -32.00 -22.19 -18.67
CA LYS A 257 -32.68 -23.45 -18.95
C LYS A 257 -33.39 -24.05 -17.72
N MET A 258 -32.82 -23.87 -16.52
CA MET A 258 -33.48 -24.26 -15.27
C MET A 258 -34.67 -23.36 -14.94
N LEU A 259 -34.56 -22.04 -15.17
CA LEU A 259 -35.67 -21.11 -15.01
C LEU A 259 -36.80 -21.40 -16.02
N SER A 260 -36.48 -21.67 -17.30
CA SER A 260 -37.50 -22.02 -18.28
C SER A 260 -38.21 -23.32 -17.89
N TRP A 261 -37.46 -24.35 -17.48
CA TRP A 261 -38.04 -25.60 -16.98
C TRP A 261 -38.95 -25.40 -15.76
N ALA A 262 -38.56 -24.55 -14.80
CA ALA A 262 -39.39 -24.25 -13.64
C ALA A 262 -40.71 -23.54 -14.01
N VAL A 263 -40.68 -22.66 -15.02
CA VAL A 263 -41.87 -22.01 -15.58
C VAL A 263 -42.76 -23.01 -16.34
N ASP A 264 -42.16 -23.96 -17.05
CA ASP A 264 -42.89 -24.98 -17.82
C ASP A 264 -43.55 -26.04 -16.93
N VAL A 265 -42.89 -26.44 -15.82
CA VAL A 265 -43.41 -27.45 -14.86
C VAL A 265 -44.44 -26.86 -13.90
N HIS A 266 -44.30 -25.58 -13.56
CA HIS A 266 -45.25 -24.84 -12.73
C HIS A 266 -45.72 -23.60 -13.49
N PRO A 267 -46.64 -23.76 -14.47
CA PRO A 267 -47.21 -22.62 -15.16
C PRO A 267 -47.91 -21.74 -14.13
N PRO A 268 -47.59 -20.44 -14.04
CA PRO A 268 -48.16 -19.59 -13.02
C PRO A 268 -49.66 -19.46 -13.25
N THR A 269 -50.47 -20.02 -12.34
CA THR A 269 -51.87 -19.62 -12.19
C THR A 269 -51.92 -18.13 -11.82
N SER A 270 -52.98 -17.44 -12.22
CA SER A 270 -53.10 -15.97 -12.17
C SER A 270 -52.78 -15.33 -10.81
N GLU A 271 -52.97 -16.04 -9.70
CA GLU A 271 -52.60 -15.60 -8.34
C GLU A 271 -51.11 -15.83 -8.00
N SER A 272 -50.51 -16.89 -8.53
CA SER A 272 -49.12 -17.29 -8.25
C SER A 272 -48.09 -16.36 -8.91
N ARG A 273 -48.48 -15.66 -9.99
CA ARG A 273 -47.62 -14.74 -10.75
C ARG A 273 -47.25 -13.49 -9.92
N LEU A 274 -48.19 -12.97 -9.14
CA LEU A 274 -47.98 -11.83 -8.24
C LEU A 274 -47.16 -12.23 -7.01
N ILE A 275 -47.33 -13.45 -6.50
CA ILE A 275 -46.59 -13.95 -5.35
C ILE A 275 -45.13 -14.28 -5.71
N LEU A 276 -44.88 -14.90 -6.87
CA LEU A 276 -43.52 -15.17 -7.36
C LEU A 276 -42.77 -13.89 -7.76
N LEU A 277 -43.44 -12.91 -8.38
CA LEU A 277 -42.83 -11.61 -8.66
C LEU A 277 -42.53 -10.84 -7.37
N ASN A 278 -43.43 -10.85 -6.37
CA ASN A 278 -43.15 -10.23 -5.07
C ASN A 278 -42.09 -10.99 -4.26
N GLN A 279 -42.02 -12.32 -4.31
CA GLN A 279 -40.96 -13.09 -3.64
C GLN A 279 -39.61 -12.90 -4.33
N LEU A 280 -39.56 -12.80 -5.66
CA LEU A 280 -38.32 -12.48 -6.39
C LEU A 280 -37.90 -11.02 -6.18
N LEU A 281 -38.83 -10.07 -6.09
CA LEU A 281 -38.53 -8.68 -5.70
C LEU A 281 -38.08 -8.60 -4.24
N LEU A 282 -38.72 -9.32 -3.32
CA LEU A 282 -38.31 -9.37 -1.90
C LEU A 282 -36.95 -10.03 -1.74
N TYR A 283 -36.63 -11.08 -2.50
CA TYR A 283 -35.29 -11.69 -2.54
C TYR A 283 -34.25 -10.75 -3.17
N TRP A 284 -34.67 -9.86 -4.08
CA TRP A 284 -33.82 -8.81 -4.64
C TRP A 284 -33.58 -7.65 -3.67
N ILE A 285 -34.59 -7.28 -2.87
CA ILE A 285 -34.50 -6.23 -1.84
C ILE A 285 -33.76 -6.74 -0.59
N SER A 286 -33.93 -8.01 -0.22
CA SER A 286 -33.28 -8.64 0.93
C SER A 286 -31.90 -9.23 0.61
N GLY A 287 -31.57 -9.47 -0.67
CA GLY A 287 -30.29 -10.00 -1.11
C GLY A 287 -29.19 -8.95 -1.31
N GLY A 288 -29.46 -7.69 -0.97
CA GLY A 288 -28.50 -6.58 -1.02
C GLY A 288 -27.78 -6.28 0.30
N LEU A 289 -28.04 -7.03 1.38
CA LEU A 289 -27.37 -6.87 2.69
C LEU A 289 -27.14 -8.24 3.36
N GLY A 290 -25.89 -8.70 3.38
CA GLY A 290 -25.40 -9.90 4.11
C GLY A 290 -25.71 -11.21 3.38
N VAL A 291 -24.75 -12.07 3.05
CA VAL A 291 -23.58 -12.57 3.81
C VAL A 291 -22.44 -12.88 2.83
#